data_AF-A0AAW8NDX0-F1
#
_entry.id   AF-A0AAW8NDX0-F1
#
_cell.length_a   1.000
_cell.length_b   1.000
_cell.length_c   1.000
_cell.angle_alpha   90.00
_cell.angle_beta   90.00
_cell.angle_gamma   90.00
#
_symmetry.space_group_name_H-M   'P 1'
#
loop_
_entity.id
_entity.type
_entity.pdbx_description
1 polymer ?
#
loop_
_entity_poly.entity_id
_entity_poly.type
_entity_poly.pdbx_seq_one_letter_code
_entity_poly.pdbx_strand_id
1 'polypeptide(L)'
;MTHYQTLARTHWTRYAPTRVEAVPNPDEFFQMLGQQVHEQVTELTAQLAGQDRAGESYLEKVGRLGAARLRAEEIVLTELVWISSPETSPAEAREAWELDRTSDSWLVSWAERIQDSPEDQMPATEELVDLAAEWMLPVTFLQALLEAEFPAQFLREHQETLAQAAERRYHHP
;
A
#
# COMPACT_ATOMS: atom_id res chain seq x y z
N MET A 1 -23.95 20.76 -6.44
CA MET A 1 -22.62 20.14 -6.26
C MET A 1 -21.57 21.13 -6.66
N THR A 2 -20.59 21.43 -5.79
CA THR A 2 -19.47 22.33 -6.14
C THR A 2 -18.37 21.58 -6.88
N HIS A 3 -17.46 22.28 -7.56
CA HIS A 3 -16.31 21.65 -8.22
C HIS A 3 -15.45 20.85 -7.23
N TYR A 4 -15.14 21.43 -6.07
CA TYR A 4 -14.32 20.77 -5.04
C TYR A 4 -15.02 19.58 -4.39
N GLN A 5 -16.35 19.60 -4.25
CA GLN A 5 -17.11 18.43 -3.80
C GLN A 5 -16.92 17.25 -4.76
N THR A 6 -17.10 17.47 -6.06
CA THR A 6 -16.92 16.41 -7.08
C THR A 6 -15.47 15.92 -7.09
N LEU A 7 -14.51 16.84 -7.06
CA LEU A 7 -13.08 16.53 -7.05
C LEU A 7 -12.70 15.64 -5.86
N ALA A 8 -13.10 16.04 -4.65
CA ALA A 8 -12.83 15.28 -3.43
C ALA A 8 -13.48 13.90 -3.46
N ARG A 9 -14.77 13.83 -3.85
CA ARG A 9 -15.49 12.56 -3.94
C ARG A 9 -14.84 11.61 -4.94
N THR A 10 -14.48 12.09 -6.13
CA THR A 10 -13.82 11.26 -7.16
C THR A 10 -12.46 10.77 -6.67
N HIS A 11 -11.66 11.63 -6.03
CA HIS A 11 -10.36 11.25 -5.48
C HIS A 11 -10.50 10.19 -4.38
N TRP A 12 -11.36 10.41 -3.40
CA TRP A 12 -11.54 9.49 -2.28
C TRP A 12 -12.14 8.17 -2.70
N THR A 13 -13.11 8.17 -3.62
CA THR A 13 -13.68 6.92 -4.17
C THR A 13 -12.62 6.07 -4.87
N ARG A 14 -11.63 6.72 -5.51
CA ARG A 14 -10.56 6.03 -6.22
C ARG A 14 -9.46 5.52 -5.29
N TYR A 15 -9.04 6.33 -4.32
CA TYR A 15 -7.84 6.09 -3.54
C TYR A 15 -8.09 5.68 -2.09
N ALA A 16 -9.32 5.77 -1.61
CA ALA A 16 -9.72 5.30 -0.28
C ALA A 16 -11.21 4.90 -0.23
N PRO A 17 -11.63 3.90 -1.03
CA PRO A 17 -13.02 3.50 -1.11
C PRO A 17 -13.57 3.04 0.25
N THR A 18 -12.78 2.35 1.09
CA THR A 18 -13.28 1.88 2.39
C THR A 18 -13.53 3.03 3.36
N ARG A 19 -12.73 4.10 3.32
CA ARG A 19 -13.03 5.35 4.05
C ARG A 19 -14.33 5.98 3.59
N VAL A 20 -14.62 5.99 2.28
CA VAL A 20 -15.89 6.54 1.77
C VAL A 20 -17.07 5.73 2.26
N GLU A 21 -16.97 4.40 2.26
CA GLU A 21 -18.03 3.52 2.77
C GLU A 21 -18.27 3.68 4.28
N ALA A 22 -17.22 3.99 5.05
CA ALA A 22 -17.32 4.22 6.48
C ALA A 22 -17.98 5.57 6.84
N VAL A 23 -18.13 6.50 5.89
CA VAL A 23 -18.80 7.78 6.11
C VAL A 23 -20.33 7.59 6.16
N PRO A 24 -21.01 7.89 7.27
CA PRO A 24 -22.44 7.62 7.42
C PRO A 24 -23.35 8.37 6.42
N ASN A 25 -22.97 9.58 6.02
CA ASN A 25 -23.67 10.36 5.00
C ASN A 25 -22.64 10.97 4.02
N PRO A 26 -22.22 10.22 2.99
CA PRO A 26 -21.13 10.64 2.11
C PRO A 26 -21.49 11.91 1.32
N ASP A 27 -22.75 12.05 0.90
CA ASP A 27 -23.17 13.23 0.12
C ASP A 27 -23.08 14.52 0.94
N GLU A 28 -23.54 14.51 2.19
CA GLU A 28 -23.41 15.64 3.12
C GLU A 28 -21.95 15.92 3.49
N PHE A 29 -21.17 14.87 3.78
CA PHE A 29 -19.74 14.99 4.08
C PHE A 29 -18.97 15.70 2.95
N PHE A 30 -19.10 15.21 1.71
CA PHE A 30 -18.40 15.81 0.57
C PHE A 30 -18.95 17.19 0.20
N GLN A 31 -20.23 17.47 0.48
CA GLN A 31 -20.79 18.81 0.36
C GLN A 31 -20.13 19.78 1.34
N MET A 32 -20.02 19.40 2.62
CA MET A 32 -19.36 20.22 3.65
C MET A 32 -17.88 20.40 3.35
N LEU A 33 -17.17 19.33 2.98
CA LEU A 33 -15.76 19.40 2.59
C LEU A 33 -15.55 20.33 1.40
N GLY A 34 -16.38 20.22 0.35
CA GLY A 34 -16.30 21.09 -0.82
C GLY A 34 -16.56 22.56 -0.49
N GLN A 35 -17.46 22.84 0.46
CA GLN A 35 -17.71 24.20 0.95
C GLN A 35 -16.52 24.75 1.74
N GLN A 36 -15.97 23.94 2.64
CA GLN A 36 -14.79 24.30 3.43
C GLN A 36 -13.57 24.59 2.54
N VAL A 37 -13.33 23.77 1.52
CA VAL A 37 -12.26 24.01 0.54
C VAL A 37 -12.50 25.35 -0.18
N HIS A 38 -13.72 25.62 -0.63
CA HIS A 38 -14.04 26.86 -1.32
C HIS A 38 -13.79 28.11 -0.45
N GLU A 39 -14.21 28.06 0.81
CA GLU A 39 -14.01 29.14 1.78
C GLU A 39 -12.52 29.38 2.04
N GLN A 40 -11.76 28.32 2.33
CA GLN A 40 -10.33 28.44 2.60
C GLN A 40 -9.52 28.90 1.38
N VAL A 41 -9.87 28.42 0.18
CA VAL A 41 -9.24 28.92 -1.06
C VAL A 41 -9.51 30.40 -1.24
N THR A 42 -10.74 30.85 -0.99
CA THR A 42 -11.12 32.26 -1.13
C THR A 42 -10.34 33.15 -0.16
N GLU A 43 -10.29 32.73 1.11
CA GLU A 43 -9.56 33.45 2.15
C GLU A 43 -8.06 33.50 1.85
N LEU A 44 -7.45 32.35 1.55
CA LEU A 44 -6.02 32.24 1.28
C LEU A 44 -5.64 32.98 -0.02
N THR A 45 -6.52 33.00 -1.02
CA THR A 45 -6.31 33.81 -2.25
C THR A 45 -6.17 35.29 -1.90
N ALA A 46 -7.05 35.82 -1.05
CA ALA A 46 -7.00 37.22 -0.63
C ALA A 46 -5.70 37.53 0.15
N GLN A 47 -5.30 36.61 1.04
CA GLN A 47 -4.04 36.73 1.79
C GLN A 47 -2.81 36.71 0.87
N LEU A 48 -2.74 35.76 -0.08
CA LEU A 48 -1.62 35.60 -1.01
C LEU A 48 -1.54 36.71 -2.06
N ALA A 49 -2.69 37.19 -2.54
CA ALA A 49 -2.73 38.28 -3.50
C ALA A 49 -2.26 39.59 -2.86
N GLY A 50 -2.61 39.81 -1.59
CA GLY A 50 -2.36 41.06 -0.89
C GLY A 50 -3.19 42.24 -1.44
N GLN A 51 -2.91 43.42 -0.91
CA GLN A 51 -3.60 44.65 -1.31
C GLN A 51 -3.32 45.04 -2.76
N ASP A 52 -4.17 45.91 -3.31
CA ASP A 52 -3.96 46.49 -4.64
C ASP A 52 -2.68 47.32 -4.69
N ARG A 53 -1.95 47.20 -5.81
CA ARG A 53 -0.67 47.88 -6.01
C ARG A 53 -0.89 49.18 -6.78
N ALA A 54 -0.28 50.26 -6.30
CA ALA A 54 -0.33 51.55 -7.00
C ALA A 54 0.32 51.43 -8.39
N GLY A 55 -0.41 51.87 -9.42
CA GLY A 55 0.04 51.79 -10.82
C GLY A 55 -0.18 50.44 -11.50
N GLU A 56 -0.77 49.45 -10.83
CA GLU A 56 -1.11 48.15 -11.43
C GLU A 56 -2.24 48.30 -12.46
N SER A 57 -2.01 47.81 -13.68
CA SER A 57 -3.05 47.73 -14.70
C SER A 57 -4.05 46.61 -14.38
N TYR A 58 -5.22 46.68 -15.01
CA TYR A 58 -6.26 45.66 -14.81
C TYR A 58 -5.77 44.23 -15.12
N LEU A 59 -5.01 44.04 -16.21
CA LEU A 59 -4.51 42.72 -16.59
C LEU A 59 -3.46 42.18 -15.61
N GLU A 60 -2.60 43.05 -15.09
CA GLU A 60 -1.62 42.67 -14.05
C GLU A 60 -2.33 42.25 -12.76
N LYS A 61 -3.39 42.98 -12.37
CA LYS A 61 -4.22 42.62 -11.22
C LYS A 61 -4.90 41.26 -11.39
N VAL A 62 -5.51 41.02 -12.55
CA VAL A 62 -6.14 39.72 -12.87
C VAL A 62 -5.11 38.60 -12.85
N GLY A 63 -3.93 38.82 -13.43
CA GLY A 63 -2.83 37.85 -13.40
C GLY A 63 -2.38 37.52 -11.98
N ARG A 64 -2.19 38.53 -11.13
CA ARG A 64 -1.83 38.35 -9.71
C ARG A 64 -2.88 37.57 -8.94
N LEU A 65 -4.16 37.94 -9.08
CA LEU A 65 -5.27 37.25 -8.40
C LEU A 65 -5.41 35.81 -8.89
N GLY A 66 -5.22 35.55 -10.19
CA GLY A 66 -5.22 34.21 -10.76
C GLY A 66 -4.09 33.34 -10.19
N ALA A 67 -2.87 33.87 -10.15
CA ALA A 67 -1.72 33.16 -9.58
C ALA A 67 -1.90 32.89 -8.08
N ALA A 68 -2.42 33.85 -7.32
CA ALA A 68 -2.75 33.67 -5.91
C ALA A 68 -3.79 32.57 -5.70
N ARG A 69 -4.83 32.51 -6.57
CA ARG A 69 -5.86 31.48 -6.49
C ARG A 69 -5.32 30.08 -6.76
N LEU A 70 -4.52 29.92 -7.82
CA LEU A 70 -3.90 28.62 -8.14
C LEU A 70 -3.05 28.10 -6.99
N ARG A 71 -2.27 28.98 -6.36
CA ARG A 71 -1.45 28.62 -5.20
C ARG A 71 -2.29 28.31 -3.96
N ALA A 72 -3.37 29.05 -3.74
CA ALA A 72 -4.30 28.75 -2.65
C ALA A 72 -4.99 27.40 -2.84
N GLU A 73 -5.42 27.09 -4.06
CA GLU A 73 -6.01 25.78 -4.42
C GLU A 73 -5.02 24.64 -4.17
N GLU A 74 -3.77 24.77 -4.60
CA GLU A 74 -2.74 23.76 -4.37
C GLU A 74 -2.55 23.44 -2.87
N ILE A 75 -2.43 24.48 -2.04
CA ILE A 75 -2.22 24.35 -0.60
C ILE A 75 -3.45 23.68 0.06
N VAL A 76 -4.64 24.26 -0.14
CA VAL A 76 -5.86 23.80 0.54
C VAL A 76 -6.25 22.38 0.12
N LEU A 77 -6.10 22.04 -1.17
CA LEU A 77 -6.40 20.68 -1.63
C LEU A 77 -5.41 19.66 -1.07
N THR A 78 -4.14 20.04 -0.90
CA THR A 78 -3.14 19.17 -0.25
C THR A 78 -3.47 18.93 1.21
N GLU A 79 -3.98 19.94 1.91
CA GLU A 79 -4.33 19.84 3.33
C GLU A 79 -5.64 19.08 3.59
N LEU A 80 -6.65 19.26 2.73
CA LEU A 80 -8.01 18.79 3.00
C LEU A 80 -8.49 17.65 2.11
N VAL A 81 -7.95 17.49 0.90
CA VAL A 81 -8.53 16.61 -0.12
C VAL A 81 -7.59 15.47 -0.50
N TRP A 82 -6.29 15.73 -0.69
CA TRP A 82 -5.34 14.75 -1.18
C TRP A 82 -4.94 13.74 -0.10
N ILE A 83 -5.37 12.49 -0.30
CA ILE A 83 -4.96 11.37 0.54
C ILE A 83 -3.49 11.03 0.26
N SER A 84 -2.61 11.27 1.24
CA SER A 84 -1.16 11.03 1.12
C SER A 84 -0.77 9.54 1.18
N SER A 85 -1.66 8.69 1.69
CA SER A 85 -1.47 7.24 1.78
C SER A 85 -2.69 6.56 1.14
N PRO A 86 -2.66 6.27 -0.17
CA PRO A 86 -3.76 5.56 -0.80
C PRO A 86 -3.95 4.21 -0.13
N GLU A 87 -5.20 3.76 -0.06
CA GLU A 87 -5.50 2.39 0.33
C GLU A 87 -4.93 1.46 -0.74
N THR A 88 -3.98 0.63 -0.33
CA THR A 88 -3.50 -0.48 -1.15
C THR A 88 -4.60 -1.52 -1.23
N SER A 89 -5.01 -1.90 -2.44
CA SER A 89 -5.97 -2.97 -2.59
C SER A 89 -5.41 -4.28 -2.00
N PRO A 90 -6.25 -5.23 -1.56
CA PRO A 90 -5.77 -6.52 -1.07
C PRO A 90 -4.88 -7.26 -2.09
N ALA A 91 -5.13 -7.08 -3.38
CA ALA A 91 -4.32 -7.65 -4.45
C ALA A 91 -2.93 -7.01 -4.53
N GLU A 92 -2.84 -5.68 -4.46
CA GLU A 92 -1.55 -4.96 -4.44
C GLU A 92 -0.77 -5.22 -3.15
N ALA A 93 -1.45 -5.34 -2.02
CA ALA A 93 -0.82 -5.69 -0.74
C ALA A 93 -0.24 -7.10 -0.79
N ARG A 94 -0.98 -8.04 -1.42
CA ARG A 94 -0.49 -9.38 -1.67
C ARG A 94 0.71 -9.38 -2.62
N GLU A 95 0.64 -8.66 -3.73
CA GLU A 95 1.74 -8.56 -4.70
C GLU A 95 3.01 -7.98 -4.06
N ALA A 96 2.87 -6.93 -3.25
CA ALA A 96 3.99 -6.35 -2.51
C ALA A 96 4.63 -7.35 -1.54
N TRP A 97 3.82 -8.13 -0.82
CA TRP A 97 4.32 -9.19 0.05
C TRP A 97 5.00 -10.33 -0.72
N GLU A 98 4.45 -10.73 -1.86
CA GLU A 98 5.07 -11.75 -2.74
C GLU A 98 6.44 -11.32 -3.27
N LEU A 99 6.66 -10.02 -3.47
CA LEU A 99 7.95 -9.48 -3.91
C LEU A 99 9.01 -9.46 -2.79
N ASP A 100 8.59 -9.30 -1.54
CA ASP A 100 9.50 -9.17 -0.39
C ASP A 100 9.78 -10.52 0.30
N ARG A 101 8.83 -11.45 0.28
CA ARG A 101 8.97 -12.73 0.97
C ARG A 101 10.13 -13.57 0.42
N THR A 102 10.65 -14.46 1.26
CA THR A 102 11.54 -15.52 0.79
C THR A 102 10.81 -16.46 -0.19
N SER A 103 11.34 -16.58 -1.40
CA SER A 103 10.82 -17.46 -2.45
C SER A 103 10.86 -18.92 -2.03
N ASP A 104 9.87 -19.71 -2.43
CA ASP A 104 9.82 -21.16 -2.14
C ASP A 104 10.99 -21.92 -2.78
N SER A 105 11.59 -21.36 -3.85
CA SER A 105 12.82 -21.91 -4.44
C SER A 105 14.01 -21.91 -3.47
N TRP A 106 13.96 -21.08 -2.43
CA TRP A 106 14.95 -21.12 -1.35
C TRP A 106 14.95 -22.47 -0.62
N LEU A 107 13.79 -23.10 -0.39
CA LEU A 107 13.70 -24.40 0.26
C LEU A 107 14.38 -25.51 -0.57
N VAL A 108 14.34 -25.39 -1.90
CA VAL A 108 15.05 -26.32 -2.79
C VAL A 108 16.55 -26.21 -2.56
N SER A 109 17.10 -24.99 -2.67
CA SER A 109 18.53 -24.75 -2.49
C SER A 109 19.00 -25.07 -1.08
N TRP A 110 18.15 -24.84 -0.07
CA TRP A 110 18.41 -25.26 1.29
C TRP A 110 18.50 -26.79 1.39
N ALA A 111 17.51 -27.52 0.88
CA ALA A 111 17.47 -28.98 0.95
C ALA A 111 18.63 -29.64 0.21
N GLU A 112 18.92 -29.21 -1.02
CA GLU A 112 20.04 -29.70 -1.83
C GLU A 112 21.38 -29.51 -1.09
N ARG A 113 21.59 -28.32 -0.50
CA ARG A 113 22.79 -28.05 0.28
C ARG A 113 22.92 -28.97 1.50
N ILE A 114 21.82 -29.25 2.20
CA ILE A 114 21.84 -30.17 3.35
C ILE A 114 22.11 -31.60 2.91
N GLN A 115 21.53 -32.06 1.79
CA GLN A 115 21.75 -33.41 1.25
C GLN A 115 23.20 -33.63 0.81
N ASP A 116 23.86 -32.60 0.28
CA ASP A 116 25.27 -32.64 -0.12
C ASP A 116 26.24 -32.46 1.07
N SER A 117 25.73 -32.20 2.28
CA SER A 117 26.54 -31.95 3.47
C SER A 117 26.94 -33.26 4.19
N PRO A 118 28.12 -33.30 4.84
CA PRO A 118 28.49 -34.45 5.68
C PRO A 118 27.57 -34.58 6.89
N GLU A 119 27.44 -35.80 7.46
CA GLU A 119 26.50 -36.12 8.56
C GLU A 119 26.61 -35.18 9.77
N ASP A 120 27.83 -34.74 10.11
CA ASP A 120 28.08 -33.80 11.23
C ASP A 120 27.56 -32.37 11.00
N GLN A 121 27.11 -32.05 9.78
CA GLN A 121 26.55 -30.75 9.38
C GLN A 121 25.06 -30.82 9.06
N MET A 122 24.41 -31.97 9.34
CA MET A 122 22.96 -32.07 9.23
C MET A 122 22.28 -31.21 10.30
N PRO A 123 21.16 -30.55 9.97
CA PRO A 123 20.45 -29.71 10.91
C PRO A 123 19.94 -30.55 12.08
N ALA A 124 20.08 -30.02 13.29
CA ALA A 124 19.50 -30.66 14.46
C ALA A 124 17.97 -30.71 14.34
N THR A 125 17.32 -31.64 15.04
CA THR A 125 15.84 -31.72 15.05
C THR A 125 15.19 -30.42 15.50
N GLU A 126 15.83 -29.70 16.43
CA GLU A 126 15.35 -28.39 16.91
C GLU A 126 15.38 -27.33 15.79
N GLU A 127 16.46 -27.28 15.00
CA GLU A 127 16.59 -26.35 13.86
C GLU A 127 15.54 -26.63 12.78
N LEU A 128 15.21 -27.91 12.55
CA LEU A 128 14.14 -28.30 11.63
C LEU A 128 12.76 -27.90 12.14
N VAL A 129 12.53 -27.98 13.44
CA VAL A 129 11.27 -27.53 14.07
C VAL A 129 11.13 -26.01 13.96
N ASP A 130 12.21 -25.27 14.19
CA ASP A 130 12.22 -23.80 14.07
C ASP A 130 11.96 -23.38 12.62
N LEU A 131 12.63 -24.00 11.65
CA LEU A 131 12.41 -23.72 10.23
C LEU A 131 10.98 -24.09 9.79
N ALA A 132 10.44 -25.21 10.30
CA ALA A 132 9.07 -25.62 10.04
C ALA A 132 8.06 -24.58 10.58
N ALA A 133 8.31 -24.05 11.78
CA ALA A 133 7.49 -23.00 12.37
C ALA A 133 7.54 -21.70 11.55
N GLU A 134 8.74 -21.25 11.15
CA GLU A 134 8.95 -20.06 10.32
C GLU A 134 8.25 -20.18 8.96
N TRP A 135 8.37 -21.33 8.31
CA TRP A 135 7.73 -21.58 7.02
C TRP A 135 6.25 -21.97 7.14
N MET A 136 5.72 -22.10 8.35
CA MET A 136 4.37 -22.60 8.65
C MET A 136 4.06 -23.95 7.98
N LEU A 137 5.09 -24.80 7.87
CA LEU A 137 5.03 -26.14 7.31
C LEU A 137 5.08 -27.18 8.45
N PRO A 138 4.51 -28.38 8.26
CA PRO A 138 4.74 -29.49 9.18
C PRO A 138 6.24 -29.87 9.22
N VAL A 139 6.79 -30.20 10.38
CA VAL A 139 8.18 -30.71 10.46
C VAL A 139 8.38 -31.96 9.61
N THR A 140 7.34 -32.80 9.51
CA THR A 140 7.34 -34.01 8.65
C THR A 140 7.45 -33.67 7.17
N PHE A 141 7.01 -32.48 6.75
CA PHE A 141 7.18 -32.01 5.38
C PHE A 141 8.65 -31.71 5.06
N LEU A 142 9.35 -31.03 5.98
CA LEU A 142 10.78 -30.74 5.81
C LEU A 142 11.63 -32.02 5.89
N GLN A 143 11.26 -32.99 6.73
CA GLN A 143 11.90 -34.30 6.76
C GLN A 143 11.74 -35.02 5.42
N ALA A 144 10.51 -35.10 4.89
CA ALA A 144 10.26 -35.72 3.59
C ALA A 144 10.98 -34.99 2.44
N LEU A 145 11.11 -33.66 2.52
CA LEU A 145 11.88 -32.88 1.56
C LEU A 145 13.38 -33.23 1.58
N LEU A 146 13.96 -33.44 2.77
CA LEU A 146 15.37 -33.85 2.90
C LEU A 146 15.61 -35.30 2.50
N GLU A 147 14.61 -36.17 2.63
CA GLU A 147 14.68 -37.56 2.19
C GLU A 147 14.39 -37.74 0.69
N ALA A 148 13.83 -36.72 0.03
CA ALA A 148 13.46 -36.79 -1.37
C ALA A 148 14.70 -36.83 -2.29
N GLU A 149 14.72 -37.75 -3.25
CA GLU A 149 15.79 -37.86 -4.24
C GLU A 149 15.96 -36.56 -5.06
N PHE A 150 14.87 -35.86 -5.32
CA PHE A 150 14.86 -34.59 -6.06
C PHE A 150 14.01 -33.54 -5.33
N PRO A 151 14.60 -32.70 -4.47
CA PRO A 151 13.88 -31.67 -3.71
C PRO A 151 13.00 -30.75 -4.57
N ALA A 152 13.51 -30.36 -5.75
CA ALA A 152 12.77 -29.53 -6.71
C ALA A 152 11.53 -30.23 -7.30
N GLN A 153 11.55 -31.56 -7.45
CA GLN A 153 10.37 -32.31 -7.89
C GLN A 153 9.37 -32.44 -6.74
N PHE A 154 9.85 -32.77 -5.53
CA PHE A 154 9.02 -32.89 -4.34
C PHE A 154 8.21 -31.61 -4.06
N LEU A 155 8.85 -30.43 -4.08
CA LEU A 155 8.15 -29.16 -3.86
C LEU A 155 7.13 -28.85 -4.97
N ARG A 156 7.41 -29.22 -6.22
CA ARG A 156 6.44 -29.06 -7.33
C ARG A 156 5.21 -29.96 -7.14
N GLU A 157 5.39 -31.18 -6.65
CA GLU A 157 4.27 -32.08 -6.36
C GLU A 157 3.43 -31.59 -5.16
N HIS A 158 4.05 -30.84 -4.24
CA HIS A 158 3.41 -30.30 -3.04
C HIS A 158 3.14 -28.79 -3.07
N GLN A 159 3.04 -28.21 -4.28
CA GLN A 159 2.82 -26.78 -4.48
C GLN A 159 1.56 -26.23 -3.77
N GLU A 160 0.52 -27.05 -3.58
CA GLU A 160 -0.66 -26.66 -2.80
C GLU A 160 -0.33 -26.44 -1.31
N THR A 161 0.53 -27.28 -0.73
CA THR A 161 0.95 -27.15 0.68
C THR A 161 1.76 -25.86 0.87
N LEU A 162 2.65 -25.56 -0.07
CA LEU A 162 3.43 -24.32 -0.08
C LEU A 162 2.53 -23.09 -0.22
N ALA A 163 1.54 -23.13 -1.12
CA ALA A 163 0.60 -22.04 -1.31
C ALA A 163 -0.22 -21.77 -0.03
N GLN A 164 -0.70 -22.82 0.64
CA GLN A 164 -1.41 -22.68 1.92
C GLN A 164 -0.51 -22.13 3.04
N ALA A 165 0.75 -22.57 3.11
CA ALA A 165 1.70 -22.06 4.09
C ALA A 165 2.07 -20.60 3.83
N ALA A 166 2.27 -20.22 2.57
CA ALA A 166 2.47 -18.83 2.14
C ALA A 166 1.25 -17.95 2.51
N GLU A 167 0.03 -18.45 2.29
CA GLU A 167 -1.19 -17.75 2.71
C GLU A 167 -1.22 -17.50 4.22
N ARG A 168 -0.87 -18.48 5.04
CA ARG A 168 -0.83 -18.29 6.49
C ARG A 168 0.23 -17.27 6.91
N ARG A 169 1.42 -17.29 6.28
CA ARG A 169 2.49 -16.31 6.53
C ARG A 169 2.07 -14.90 6.15
N TYR A 170 1.31 -14.72 5.08
CA TYR A 170 0.77 -13.41 4.69
C TYR A 170 -0.15 -12.81 5.78
N HIS A 171 -0.93 -13.63 6.48
CA HIS A 171 -1.82 -13.17 7.56
C HIS A 171 -1.13 -13.08 8.93
N HIS A 172 0.06 -13.66 9.09
CA HIS A 172 0.86 -13.68 10.32
C HIS A 172 2.33 -13.31 10.06
N PRO A 173 2.62 -12.08 9.61
CA PRO A 173 3.99 -11.61 9.36
C PRO A 173 4.79 -11.34 10.65
#